data_AF-A0A536U729-F1
#
_entry.id   AF-A0A536U729-F1
#
_cell.length_a   1.000
_cell.length_b   1.000
_cell.length_c   1.000
_cell.angle_alpha   90.00
_cell.angle_beta   90.00
_cell.angle_gamma   90.00
#
_symmetry.space_group_name_H-M   'P 1'
#
loop_
_entity.id
_entity.type
_entity.pdbx_description
1 polymer ?
#
loop_
_entity_poly.entity_id
_entity_poly.type
_entity_poly.pdbx_seq_one_letter_code
_entity_poly.pdbx_strand_id
1 'polypeptide(L)' 'MKKIIGIAAVALAAAASQAWAQAYPNKPVHVIISFSPGSSTDIVGRVVAQKLAEMWGQPV' A
#
# COMPACT_ATOMS: atom_id res chain seq x y z
N MET A 1 29.69 -12.88 32.73
CA MET A 1 28.39 -13.28 32.12
C MET A 1 27.50 -12.08 31.79
N LYS A 2 27.23 -11.15 32.73
CA LYS A 2 26.38 -9.96 32.48
C LYS A 2 26.80 -9.08 31.29
N LYS A 3 28.12 -8.93 31.05
CA LYS A 3 28.66 -8.16 29.90
C LYS A 3 28.38 -8.82 28.54
N ILE A 4 28.41 -10.16 28.47
CA ILE A 4 28.16 -10.91 27.23
C ILE A 4 26.68 -10.81 26.84
N ILE A 5 25.79 -10.87 27.84
CA ILE A 5 24.35 -10.70 27.65
C ILE A 5 24.03 -9.28 27.14
N GLY A 6 24.69 -8.26 27.69
CA GLY A 6 24.51 -6.87 27.24
C GLY A 6 24.92 -6.64 25.78
N ILE A 7 26.04 -7.23 25.35
CA ILE A 7 26.51 -7.12 23.96
C ILE A 7 25.57 -7.85 22.99
N ALA A 8 25.09 -9.04 23.36
CA ALA A 8 24.14 -9.80 22.56
C ALA A 8 22.81 -9.05 22.37
N ALA A 9 22.32 -8.39 23.42
CA ALA A 9 21.08 -7.61 23.35
C ALA A 9 21.19 -6.39 22.40
N VAL A 10 22.32 -5.68 22.43
CA VAL A 10 22.56 -4.54 21.53
C VAL A 10 22.69 -4.98 20.07
N ALA A 11 23.37 -6.10 19.82
CA ALA A 11 23.48 -6.67 18.48
C ALA A 11 22.10 -7.08 17.90
N LEU A 12 21.22 -7.62 18.74
CA LEU A 12 19.87 -8.01 18.35
C LEU A 12 18.98 -6.79 18.05
N ALA A 13 19.12 -5.71 18.82
CA ALA A 13 18.40 -4.46 18.59
C ALA A 13 18.87 -3.75 17.31
N ALA A 14 20.15 -3.82 16.97
CA ALA A 14 20.69 -3.27 15.73
C ALA A 14 20.32 -4.10 14.48
N ALA A 15 20.03 -5.39 14.66
CA ALA A 15 19.56 -6.29 13.59
C ALA A 15 18.05 -6.19 13.32
N ALA A 16 17.30 -5.41 14.11
CA ALA A 16 15.90 -5.15 13.86
C ALA A 16 15.74 -4.32 12.58
N SER A 17 15.24 -4.93 11.51
CA SER A 17 14.94 -4.24 10.26
C SER A 17 13.89 -3.15 10.49
N GLN A 18 14.19 -1.92 10.08
CA GLN A 18 13.18 -0.86 10.02
C GLN A 18 12.08 -1.27 9.05
N ALA A 19 10.84 -1.32 9.52
CA ALA A 19 9.69 -1.50 8.67
C ALA A 19 9.53 -0.25 7.80
N TRP A 20 9.90 -0.34 6.52
CA TRP A 20 9.62 0.72 5.56
C TRP A 20 8.18 0.61 5.08
N ALA A 21 7.43 1.69 5.21
CA ALA A 21 6.10 1.78 4.62
C ALA A 21 6.23 1.62 3.10
N GLN A 22 5.41 0.75 2.52
CA GLN A 22 5.42 0.54 1.09
C GLN A 22 4.72 1.70 0.38
N ALA A 23 5.27 2.13 -0.76
CA ALA A 23 4.63 3.14 -1.59
C ALA A 23 3.29 2.61 -2.13
N TYR A 24 2.23 3.39 -1.94
CA TYR A 24 0.89 3.06 -2.42
C TYR A 24 0.62 3.78 -3.75
N PRO A 25 -0.09 3.15 -4.71
CA PRO A 25 -0.51 1.74 -4.73
C PRO A 25 0.61 0.80 -5.20
N ASN A 26 0.72 -0.37 -4.56
CA ASN A 26 1.67 -1.42 -4.92
C ASN A 26 1.04 -2.59 -5.69
N LYS A 27 -0.27 -2.52 -5.94
CA LYS A 27 -1.08 -3.53 -6.63
C LYS A 27 -2.31 -2.84 -7.25
N PRO A 28 -3.00 -3.50 -8.20
CA PRO A 28 -4.25 -2.99 -8.73
C PRO A 28 -5.24 -2.61 -7.63
N VAL A 29 -5.87 -1.45 -7.78
CA VAL A 29 -6.91 -0.95 -6.88
C VAL A 29 -8.27 -1.38 -7.44
N HIS A 30 -9.23 -1.71 -6.58
CA HIS A 30 -10.59 -2.03 -7.01
C HIS A 30 -11.54 -0.95 -6.53
N VAL A 31 -12.20 -0.27 -7.47
CA VAL A 31 -13.27 0.69 -7.17
C VAL A 31 -14.61 -0.03 -7.14
N ILE A 32 -15.24 -0.08 -5.96
CA ILE A 32 -16.56 -0.71 -5.79
C ILE A 32 -17.65 0.34 -5.97
N ILE A 33 -18.51 0.12 -6.95
CA ILE A 33 -19.65 1.00 -7.25
C ILE A 33 -20.93 0.23 -6.93
N SER A 34 -21.64 0.65 -5.89
CA SER A 34 -22.85 -0.03 -5.36
C SER A 34 -24.12 0.24 -6.18
N PHE A 35 -23.98 0.51 -7.47
CA PHE A 35 -25.07 0.84 -8.40
C PHE A 35 -24.99 -0.05 -9.62
N SER A 36 -26.09 -0.13 -10.38
CA SER A 36 -26.12 -0.89 -11.62
C SER A 36 -25.05 -0.39 -12.62
N PRO A 37 -24.46 -1.31 -13.43
CA PRO A 37 -23.58 -0.94 -14.53
C PRO A 37 -24.26 0.05 -15.48
N GLY A 38 -23.53 1.06 -15.94
CA GLY A 38 -24.06 2.11 -16.81
C GLY A 38 -24.92 3.19 -16.12
N SER A 39 -25.10 3.13 -14.80
CA SER A 39 -25.67 4.25 -14.03
C SER A 39 -24.76 5.50 -14.12
N SER A 40 -25.30 6.68 -13.80
CA SER A 40 -24.49 7.92 -13.74
C SER A 40 -23.27 7.77 -12.82
N THR A 41 -23.42 7.05 -11.70
CA THR A 41 -22.33 6.75 -10.77
C THR A 41 -21.27 5.82 -11.38
N ASP A 42 -21.67 4.79 -12.14
CA ASP A 42 -20.72 3.91 -12.85
C ASP A 42 -19.93 4.67 -13.91
N ILE A 43 -20.60 5.53 -14.69
CA ILE A 43 -19.97 6.34 -15.74
C ILE A 43 -18.93 7.29 -15.14
N VAL A 44 -19.29 8.04 -14.10
CA VAL A 44 -18.35 8.95 -13.42
C VAL A 44 -17.21 8.16 -12.76
N GLY A 45 -17.53 7.02 -12.13
CA GLY A 45 -16.55 6.15 -11.50
C GLY A 45 -15.48 5.65 -12.48
N ARG A 46 -15.86 5.29 -13.71
CA ARG A 46 -14.92 4.88 -14.76
C ARG A 46 -13.99 6.00 -15.20
N VAL A 47 -14.50 7.22 -15.35
CA VAL A 47 -13.68 8.39 -15.71
C VAL A 47 -12.65 8.68 -14.61
N VAL A 48 -13.07 8.62 -13.34
CA VAL A 48 -12.17 8.83 -12.20
C VAL A 48 -11.12 7.70 -12.12
N ALA A 49 -11.54 6.44 -12.25
CA ALA A 49 -10.63 5.29 -12.22
C ALA A 49 -9.56 5.39 -13.31
N GLN A 50 -9.93 5.79 -14.53
CA GLN A 50 -8.97 6.01 -15.61
C GLN A 50 -7.92 7.07 -15.25
N LYS A 51 -8.33 8.20 -14.66
CA LYS A 51 -7.39 9.25 -14.23
C LYS A 51 -6.50 8.83 -13.07
N LEU A 52 -7.04 8.07 -12.12
CA LEU A 52 -6.23 7.48 -11.05
C LEU A 52 -5.18 6.52 -11.60
N ALA A 53 -5.55 5.69 -12.59
CA ALA A 53 -4.62 4.76 -13.23
C ALA A 53 -3.48 5.50 -13.97
N GLU A 54 -3.81 6.59 -14.68
CA GLU A 54 -2.80 7.46 -15.33
C GLU A 54 -1.83 8.08 -14.30
N MET A 55 -2.34 8.56 -13.15
CA MET A 55 -1.52 9.19 -12.12
C MET A 55 -0.67 8.21 -11.31
N TRP A 56 -1.20 7.03 -11.01
CA TRP A 56 -0.52 6.04 -10.18
C TRP A 56 0.35 5.06 -10.97
N GLY A 57 0.14 4.94 -12.28
CA GLY A 57 0.81 3.93 -13.10
C GLY A 57 0.43 2.49 -12.70
N GLN A 58 -0.69 2.34 -11.99
CA GLN A 58 -1.25 1.07 -11.53
C GLN A 58 -2.69 0.94 -12.03
N PRO A 59 -3.17 -0.26 -12.38
CA PRO A 59 -4.57 -0.45 -12.75
C PRO A 59 -5.53 -0.12 -11.59
N VAL A 60 -6.68 0.46 -11.91
CA VAL A 60 -7.75 0.88 -10.97
C VAL A 60 -9.11 0.46 -11.50
#